data_AF-A0A9E2H558-F1
#
_entry.id   AF-A0A9E2H558-F1
#
_cell.length_a   1.000
_cell.length_b   1.000
_cell.length_c   1.000
_cell.angle_alpha   90.00
_cell.angle_beta   90.00
_cell.angle_gamma   90.00
#
_symmetry.space_group_name_H-M   'P 1'
#
loop_
_entity.id
_entity.type
_entity.pdbx_description
1 polymer ?
#
loop_
_entity_poly.entity_id
_entity_poly.type
_entity_poly.pdbx_seq_one_letter_code
_entity_poly.pdbx_strand_id
1 'polypeptide(L)'
;MIRLTGILLLSFAAFLLIKSEGVAQESKIFPYQIDQVMLDNGLKIVSIPFPSPGVVAYYTVVRTGSRNEVEPGLSGFAHFFEHMMFRGTEKYDKDKYND
;
A
#
# COMPACT_ATOMS: atom_id res chain seq x y z
N MET A 1 -46.11 17.75 44.49
CA MET A 1 -44.95 16.83 44.46
C MET A 1 -44.90 15.91 43.22
N ILE A 2 -45.92 15.89 42.35
CA ILE A 2 -46.01 14.99 41.17
C ILE A 2 -45.32 15.58 39.91
N ARG A 3 -45.06 16.90 39.88
CA ARG A 3 -44.48 17.58 38.70
C ARG A 3 -42.95 17.47 38.57
N LEU A 4 -42.23 17.25 39.66
CA LEU A 4 -40.76 17.11 39.65
C LEU A 4 -40.32 15.70 39.19
N THR A 5 -41.08 14.67 39.53
CA THR A 5 -40.84 13.27 39.12
C THR A 5 -41.03 13.07 37.62
N GLY A 6 -41.98 13.76 36.98
CA GLY A 6 -42.20 13.68 35.54
C GLY A 6 -41.04 14.24 34.71
N ILE A 7 -40.45 15.36 35.15
CA ILE A 7 -39.29 15.98 34.49
C ILE A 7 -38.05 15.09 34.65
N LEU A 8 -37.86 14.49 35.83
CA LEU A 8 -36.74 13.58 36.11
C LEU A 8 -36.82 12.29 35.26
N LEU A 9 -38.01 11.75 35.04
CA LEU A 9 -38.25 10.58 34.17
C LEU A 9 -38.05 10.91 32.68
N LEU A 10 -38.46 12.09 32.23
CA LEU A 10 -38.23 12.56 30.86
C LEU A 10 -36.73 12.80 30.59
N SER A 11 -35.98 13.32 31.55
CA SER A 11 -34.51 13.44 31.42
C SER A 11 -33.79 12.10 31.42
N PHE A 12 -34.31 11.08 32.12
CA PHE A 12 -33.72 9.74 32.14
C PHE A 12 -33.98 8.99 30.81
N ALA A 13 -35.15 9.17 30.22
CA ALA A 13 -35.48 8.64 28.89
C ALA A 13 -34.65 9.30 27.77
N ALA A 14 -34.33 10.60 27.89
CA ALA A 14 -33.46 11.29 26.94
C ALA A 14 -32.00 10.82 27.01
N PHE A 15 -31.52 10.40 28.19
CA PHE A 15 -30.17 9.84 28.36
C PHE A 15 -30.06 8.41 27.80
N LEU A 16 -31.14 7.62 27.86
CA LEU A 16 -31.21 6.29 27.23
C LEU A 16 -31.26 6.32 25.70
N LEU A 17 -31.54 7.48 25.10
CA LEU A 17 -31.55 7.72 23.65
C LEU A 17 -30.20 8.16 23.10
N ILE A 18 -29.15 8.21 23.93
CA ILE A 18 -27.76 8.24 23.43
C ILE A 18 -27.55 6.92 22.70
N LYS A 19 -27.82 6.93 21.39
CA LYS A 19 -27.47 5.86 20.49
C LYS A 19 -25.99 5.60 20.67
N SER A 20 -25.66 4.40 21.15
CA SER A 20 -24.35 3.82 20.94
C SER A 20 -24.18 3.69 19.43
N GLU A 21 -23.67 4.73 18.81
CA GLU A 21 -23.05 4.63 17.50
C GLU A 21 -21.78 3.82 17.74
N GLY A 22 -21.93 2.49 17.67
CA GLY A 22 -20.80 1.61 17.54
C GLY A 22 -20.03 2.10 16.34
N VAL A 23 -18.92 2.79 16.58
CA VAL A 23 -17.96 3.15 15.56
C VAL A 23 -17.40 1.81 15.07
N ALA A 24 -18.02 1.28 14.02
CA ALA A 24 -17.45 0.19 13.25
C ALA A 24 -16.18 0.77 12.62
N GLN A 25 -15.08 0.68 13.35
CA GLN A 25 -13.78 1.10 12.87
C GLN A 25 -13.41 0.13 11.76
N GLU A 26 -13.57 0.58 10.51
CA GLU A 26 -12.98 -0.09 9.36
C GLU A 26 -11.48 -0.23 9.63
N SER A 27 -11.07 -1.42 10.05
CA SER A 27 -9.66 -1.76 10.17
C SER A 27 -9.13 -1.88 8.75
N LYS A 28 -8.38 -0.87 8.32
CA LYS A 28 -7.64 -0.98 7.06
C LYS A 28 -6.73 -2.21 7.16
N ILE A 29 -6.84 -3.12 6.17
CA ILE A 29 -5.98 -4.32 6.08
C ILE A 29 -4.50 -3.92 6.09
N PHE A 30 -4.18 -2.74 5.54
CA PHE A 30 -2.87 -2.11 5.64
C PHE A 30 -2.96 -0.83 6.47
N PRO A 31 -2.23 -0.73 7.58
CA PRO A 31 -2.32 0.42 8.49
C PRO A 31 -1.53 1.65 8.02
N TYR A 32 -1.01 1.64 6.78
CA TYR A 32 -0.15 2.70 6.25
C TYR A 32 -0.92 3.68 5.36
N GLN A 33 -0.47 4.93 5.32
CA GLN A 33 -0.92 5.86 4.28
C GLN A 33 -0.25 5.48 2.95
N ILE A 34 -1.05 5.39 1.89
CA ILE A 34 -0.60 4.95 0.57
C ILE A 34 -0.92 6.07 -0.42
N ASP A 35 0.10 6.62 -1.04
CA ASP A 35 -0.03 7.57 -2.14
C ASP A 35 0.18 6.84 -3.47
N GLN A 36 -0.67 7.11 -4.45
CA GLN A 36 -0.59 6.48 -5.77
C GLN A 36 -0.70 7.52 -6.88
N VAL A 37 0.17 7.41 -7.88
CA VAL A 37 0.12 8.25 -9.09
C VAL A 37 0.37 7.38 -10.31
N MET A 38 -0.33 7.72 -11.40
CA MET A 38 -0.07 7.16 -12.73
C MET A 38 0.65 8.22 -13.54
N LEU A 39 1.80 7.87 -14.13
CA LEU A 39 2.51 8.74 -15.05
C LEU A 39 1.89 8.67 -16.46
N ASP A 40 2.22 9.64 -17.32
CA ASP A 40 1.73 9.71 -18.71
C ASP A 40 2.10 8.48 -19.55
N ASN A 41 3.21 7.81 -19.21
CA ASN A 41 3.65 6.57 -19.86
C ASN A 41 2.96 5.30 -19.31
N GLY A 42 2.00 5.44 -18.40
CA GLY A 42 1.26 4.33 -17.79
C GLY A 42 1.98 3.63 -16.64
N LEU A 43 3.14 4.12 -16.18
CA LEU A 43 3.79 3.59 -14.97
C LEU A 43 3.00 4.01 -13.73
N LYS A 44 2.61 3.02 -12.92
CA LYS A 44 2.00 3.24 -11.61
C LYS A 44 3.08 3.32 -10.55
N ILE A 45 3.11 4.44 -9.82
CA ILE A 45 3.96 4.62 -8.64
C ILE A 45 3.06 4.50 -7.40
N VAL A 46 3.52 3.70 -6.44
CA VAL A 46 2.91 3.55 -5.12
C VAL A 46 3.97 3.89 -4.09
N SER A 47 3.71 4.87 -3.22
CA SER A 47 4.62 5.28 -2.16
C SER A 47 3.94 5.21 -0.80
N ILE A 48 4.73 4.81 0.20
CA ILE A 48 4.30 4.74 1.60
C ILE A 48 5.31 5.56 2.41
N PRO A 49 4.88 6.69 3.01
CA PRO A 49 5.72 7.43 3.95
C PRO A 49 6.08 6.54 5.13
N PHE A 50 7.38 6.31 5.35
CA PHE A 50 7.87 5.47 6.43
C PHE A 50 9.03 6.17 7.13
N PRO A 51 8.96 6.41 8.45
CA PRO A 51 9.97 7.16 9.19
C PRO A 51 11.21 6.29 9.48
N SER A 52 11.96 5.94 8.43
CA SER A 52 13.23 5.21 8.54
C SER A 52 14.40 6.14 8.20
N PRO A 53 15.19 6.59 9.19
CA PRO A 53 16.31 7.48 8.95
C PRO A 53 17.36 6.83 8.03
N GLY A 54 17.64 7.47 6.89
CA GLY A 54 18.72 7.09 5.98
C GLY A 54 18.46 5.84 5.12
N VAL A 55 17.28 5.24 5.19
CA VAL A 55 16.96 4.01 4.46
C VAL A 55 15.65 4.16 3.70
N VAL A 56 15.63 3.63 2.48
CA VAL A 56 14.43 3.51 1.64
C VAL A 56 14.36 2.09 1.09
N ALA A 57 13.17 1.52 1.08
CA ALA A 57 12.91 0.30 0.32
C ALA A 57 12.32 0.68 -1.04
N TYR A 58 12.89 0.13 -2.11
CA TYR A 58 12.47 0.40 -3.48
C TYR A 58 12.24 -0.90 -4.23
N TYR A 59 11.15 -0.97 -4.98
CA TYR A 59 10.79 -2.13 -5.78
C TYR A 59 10.29 -1.67 -7.15
N THR A 60 10.84 -2.27 -8.22
CA THR A 60 10.25 -2.20 -9.56
C THR A 60 9.57 -3.54 -9.85
N VAL A 61 8.27 -3.52 -10.11
CA VAL A 61 7.52 -4.73 -10.47
C VAL A 61 7.12 -4.67 -11.93
N VAL A 62 7.59 -5.64 -12.71
CA VAL A 62 7.18 -5.83 -14.10
C VAL A 62 6.18 -6.98 -14.16
N ARG A 63 5.04 -6.77 -14.82
CA ARG A 63 3.97 -7.77 -14.92
C ARG A 63 4.25 -8.80 -16.02
N THR A 64 5.39 -9.47 -15.92
CA THR A 64 5.86 -10.53 -16.83
C THR A 64 6.69 -11.55 -16.06
N GLY A 65 6.91 -12.74 -16.62
CA GLY A 65 7.74 -13.78 -16.00
C GLY A 65 7.87 -15.00 -16.90
N SER A 66 8.41 -16.10 -16.36
CA SER A 66 8.59 -17.36 -17.12
C SER A 66 7.30 -17.90 -17.74
N ARG A 67 6.15 -17.66 -17.11
CA ARG A 67 4.82 -18.01 -17.66
C ARG A 67 4.52 -17.34 -19.00
N ASN A 68 5.21 -16.25 -19.33
CA ASN A 68 5.03 -15.48 -20.56
C ASN A 68 6.01 -15.88 -21.67
N GLU A 69 6.86 -16.89 -21.46
CA GLU A 69 7.77 -17.45 -22.47
C GLU A 69 6.98 -18.43 -23.34
N VAL A 70 6.59 -18.03 -24.55
CA VAL A 70 5.64 -18.76 -25.40
C VAL A 70 6.30 -19.59 -26.51
N GLU A 71 7.57 -19.29 -26.79
CA GLU A 71 8.33 -19.92 -27.86
C GLU A 71 8.75 -21.35 -27.48
N PRO A 72 8.37 -22.37 -28.28
CA PRO A 72 8.70 -23.75 -27.97
C PRO A 72 10.22 -23.99 -27.87
N GLY A 73 10.64 -24.61 -26.78
CA GLY A 73 12.05 -24.94 -26.53
C GLY A 73 12.92 -23.77 -26.06
N LEU A 74 12.34 -22.59 -25.85
CA LEU A 74 13.04 -21.44 -25.30
C LEU A 74 12.45 -21.06 -23.94
N SER A 75 13.28 -21.09 -22.89
CA SER A 75 12.86 -20.79 -21.53
C SER A 75 13.98 -20.16 -20.71
N GLY A 76 13.62 -19.45 -19.64
CA GLY A 76 14.55 -18.84 -18.69
C GLY A 76 14.94 -17.40 -19.02
N PHE A 77 14.33 -16.79 -20.04
CA PHE A 77 14.60 -15.42 -20.44
C PHE A 77 14.22 -14.40 -19.38
N ALA A 78 13.07 -14.56 -18.71
CA ALA A 78 12.64 -13.63 -17.68
C ALA A 78 13.67 -13.55 -16.54
N HIS A 79 14.15 -14.71 -16.09
CA HIS A 79 15.17 -14.81 -15.06
C HIS A 79 16.55 -14.36 -15.56
N PHE A 80 16.90 -14.69 -16.80
CA PHE A 80 18.15 -14.23 -17.40
C PHE A 80 18.19 -12.70 -17.51
N PHE A 81 17.12 -12.07 -17.99
CA PHE A 81 17.02 -10.61 -18.06
C PHE A 81 17.07 -9.97 -16.69
N GLU A 82 16.42 -10.56 -15.67
CA GLU A 82 16.53 -10.08 -14.29
C GLU A 82 17.99 -9.97 -13.85
N HIS A 83 18.79 -11.03 -14.05
CA HIS A 83 20.22 -10.99 -13.74
C HIS A 83 20.97 -9.94 -14.56
N MET A 84 20.60 -9.74 -15.83
CA MET A 84 21.27 -8.76 -16.69
C MET A 84 20.98 -7.31 -16.29
N MET A 85 19.87 -7.03 -15.59
CA MET A 85 19.60 -5.67 -15.08
C MET A 85 20.68 -5.19 -14.10
N PHE A 86 21.42 -6.10 -13.47
CA PHE A 86 22.50 -5.79 -12.52
C PHE A 86 23.89 -5.77 -13.18
N ARG A 87 23.98 -5.94 -14.50
CA ARG A 87 25.25 -6.00 -15.24
C ARG A 87 25.68 -4.66 -15.83
N GLY A 88 25.07 -3.56 -15.39
CA GLY A 88 25.35 -2.21 -15.85
C GLY A 88 24.21 -1.62 -16.70
N THR A 89 24.28 -0.31 -16.91
CA THR A 89 23.34 0.48 -17.71
C THR A 89 24.14 1.40 -18.61
N GLU A 90 23.52 1.97 -19.65
CA GLU A 90 24.18 2.96 -20.52
C GLU A 90 24.81 4.13 -19.74
N LYS A 91 24.17 4.55 -18.64
CA LYS A 91 24.66 5.65 -17.81
C LYS A 91 25.71 5.23 -16.78
N TYR A 92 25.69 3.97 -16.35
CA TYR A 92 26.56 3.47 -15.29
C TYR A 92 27.02 2.06 -15.58
N ASP A 93 28.33 1.91 -15.81
CA ASP A 93 28.96 0.62 -16.06
C ASP A 93 28.95 -0.28 -14.81
N LYS A 94 29.04 -1.59 -15.06
CA LYS A 94 29.08 -2.63 -14.02
C LYS A 94 30.13 -2.34 -12.96
N ASP A 95 31.31 -1.89 -13.35
CA ASP A 95 32.47 -1.78 -12.46
C ASP A 95 32.36 -0.61 -11.48
N LYS A 96 31.45 0.34 -11.71
CA LYS A 96 31.19 1.45 -10.79
C LYS A 96 30.66 1.01 -9.41
N TYR A 97 30.15 -0.22 -9.30
CA TYR A 97 29.48 -0.73 -8.08
C TYR A 97 30.02 -2.08 -7.60
N ASN A 98 31.18 -2.54 -8.09
CA ASN A 98 31.80 -3.80 -7.65
C ASN A 98 32.96 -3.61 -6.65
N ASP A 99 33.14 -2.40 -6.10
CA ASP A 99 34.15 -2.11 -5.08
C ASP A 99 33.67 -2.51 -3.67
#